data_AF-A0A1X1NBT0-F1
#
_entry.id   AF-A0A1X1NBT0-F1
#
_cell.length_a   1.000
_cell.length_b   1.000
_cell.length_c   1.000
_cell.angle_alpha   90.00
_cell.angle_beta   90.00
_cell.angle_gamma   90.00
#
_symmetry.space_group_name_H-M   'P 1'
#
loop_
_entity.id
_entity.type
_entity.pdbx_description
1 polymer ?
#
loop_
_entity_poly.entity_id
_entity_poly.type
_entity_poly.pdbx_seq_one_letter_code
_entity_poly.pdbx_strand_id
1 'polypeptide(L)'
;MRRVRQKAVSCCCQAPGGSAGRGPAVIRRCISSARQRAQFTRGVPDVSDAGVRQLVAARSHLRAGDVTEVRWASDFRPRAALADRYRSGRVFLAGDAAHVHSPAGGQGLNTSVQDAYNLGCKLGQVLKYGADPALLDTYVRERRPVAADMLGLSTRIHRGQERRSEATRQLRLGYRDSPLASGAADTLVAGDRAPDGRLSGGGRVFDLLRGPHFTLLAVGTDAELPPVCAGFVRVHRIEALDTYGKGLFLVRPDGHVGWAGGNASGLDGYLARIGAAAPLA
;
A
#
# COMPACT_ATOMS: atom_id res chain seq x y z
N MET A 1 -16.70 -19.69 13.54
CA MET A 1 -15.52 -18.85 13.86
C MET A 1 -15.41 -18.64 15.38
N ARG A 2 -14.42 -19.23 16.07
CA ARG A 2 -14.18 -18.93 17.49
C ARG A 2 -13.61 -17.51 17.61
N ARG A 3 -14.37 -16.60 18.23
CA ARG A 3 -13.92 -15.24 18.57
C ARG A 3 -12.79 -15.33 19.59
N VAL A 4 -11.55 -15.08 19.19
CA VAL A 4 -10.44 -14.93 20.13
C VAL A 4 -10.62 -13.57 20.82
N ARG A 5 -11.15 -13.56 22.05
CA ARG A 5 -11.25 -12.35 22.88
C ARG A 5 -9.87 -12.03 23.48
N GLN A 6 -8.95 -11.53 22.66
CA GLN A 6 -7.67 -10.99 23.13
C GLN A 6 -7.77 -9.47 23.23
N LYS A 7 -7.32 -8.91 24.35
CA LYS A 7 -7.10 -7.47 24.52
C LYS A 7 -5.62 -7.18 24.45
N ALA A 8 -5.25 -6.02 23.93
CA ALA A 8 -3.87 -5.61 23.87
C ALA A 8 -3.70 -4.16 24.31
N VAL A 9 -2.67 -3.90 25.10
CA VAL A 9 -2.22 -2.53 25.39
C VAL A 9 -1.07 -2.20 24.47
N SER A 10 -1.16 -1.05 23.81
CA SER A 10 -0.02 -0.40 23.18
C SER A 10 0.29 0.87 23.96
N CYS A 11 1.55 1.05 24.34
CA CYS A 11 2.01 2.29 24.96
C CYS A 11 3.31 2.79 24.32
N CYS A 12 3.52 4.11 24.41
CA CYS A 12 4.78 4.75 24.08
C CYS A 12 5.27 5.47 25.34
N CYS A 13 6.45 5.08 25.82
CA CYS A 13 7.01 5.58 27.07
C CYS A 13 8.44 6.07 26.86
N GLN A 14 8.89 7.00 27.71
CA GLN A 14 10.30 7.35 27.83
C GLN A 14 10.95 6.50 28.93
N ALA A 15 12.13 5.95 28.64
CA ALA A 15 13.01 5.29 29.60
C ALA A 15 14.45 5.77 29.40
N PRO A 16 15.36 5.64 30.38
CA PRO A 16 16.77 5.95 30.18
C PRO A 16 17.40 4.97 29.18
N GLY A 17 18.17 5.50 28.22
CA GLY A 17 19.00 4.70 27.32
C GLY A 17 20.19 4.13 28.09
N GLY A 18 20.48 2.83 27.93
CA GLY A 18 21.63 2.20 28.55
C GLY A 18 22.95 2.76 27.98
N SER A 19 23.80 3.28 28.86
CA SER A 19 25.23 3.51 28.58
C SER A 19 26.06 2.87 29.69
N ALA A 20 26.99 1.98 29.33
CA ALA A 20 28.11 1.67 30.22
C ALA A 20 28.90 2.97 30.50
N GLY A 21 29.26 3.22 31.78
CA GLY A 21 29.68 4.52 32.35
C GLY A 21 30.99 5.15 31.81
N ARG A 22 31.57 6.24 32.33
CA ARG A 22 31.40 7.09 33.53
C ARG A 22 31.92 8.52 33.19
N GLY A 23 31.41 9.59 33.82
CA GLY A 23 32.03 10.93 33.80
C GLY A 23 31.05 12.10 34.02
N PRO A 24 31.44 13.18 34.74
CA PRO A 24 30.53 14.29 35.04
C PRO A 24 30.56 15.31 33.91
N ALA A 25 29.42 15.41 33.21
CA ALA A 25 28.99 16.38 32.20
C ALA A 25 28.54 15.66 30.93
N VAL A 26 27.31 15.12 30.95
CA VAL A 26 26.66 14.68 29.72
C VAL A 26 25.20 15.08 29.80
N ILE A 27 24.78 15.95 28.87
CA ILE A 27 23.38 16.20 28.56
C ILE A 27 22.71 14.83 28.37
N ARG A 28 21.96 14.35 29.37
CA ARG A 28 21.17 13.10 29.28
C ARG A 28 19.99 13.35 28.36
N ARG A 29 20.20 13.28 27.04
CA ARG A 29 19.09 13.11 26.09
C ARG A 29 18.50 11.71 26.31
N CYS A 30 17.55 11.61 27.23
CA CYS A 30 16.65 10.46 27.33
C CYS A 30 15.71 10.48 26.13
N ILE A 31 16.08 9.80 25.04
CA ILE A 31 15.19 9.60 23.91
C ILE A 31 15.27 8.14 23.43
N SER A 32 15.18 7.17 24.34
CA SER A 32 14.70 5.84 23.94
C SER A 32 13.19 5.81 24.14
N SER A 33 12.44 6.22 23.12
CA SER A 33 11.00 5.96 23.07
C SER A 33 10.79 4.45 22.93
N ALA A 34 10.26 3.80 23.97
CA ALA A 34 9.96 2.37 23.93
C ALA A 34 8.48 2.16 23.57
N ARG A 35 8.22 1.37 22.52
CA ARG A 35 6.87 0.86 22.21
C ARG A 35 6.73 -0.54 22.80
N GLN A 36 5.78 -0.70 23.71
CA GLN A 36 5.45 -2.00 24.29
C GLN A 36 4.06 -2.44 23.85
N ARG A 37 3.93 -3.71 23.48
CA ARG A 37 2.64 -4.35 23.20
C ARG A 37 2.46 -5.56 24.11
N ALA A 38 1.48 -5.51 24.98
CA ALA A 38 1.13 -6.62 25.86
C ALA A 38 -0.19 -7.24 25.44
N GLN A 39 -0.25 -8.56 25.33
CA GLN A 39 -1.49 -9.30 25.11
C GLN A 39 -2.02 -9.84 26.45
N PHE A 40 -3.34 -9.79 26.61
CA PHE A 40 -4.07 -10.25 27.79
C PHE A 40 -5.18 -11.22 27.37
N THR A 41 -5.23 -12.37 28.03
CA THR A 41 -6.26 -13.41 27.83
C THR A 41 -7.44 -13.27 28.79
N ARG A 42 -7.27 -12.55 29.92
CA ARG A 42 -8.30 -12.24 30.92
C ARG A 42 -8.08 -10.83 31.48
N GLY A 43 -9.14 -10.23 32.06
CA GLY A 43 -9.09 -8.92 32.71
C GLY A 43 -9.35 -7.72 31.79
N VAL A 44 -9.46 -6.53 32.39
CA VAL A 44 -9.39 -5.24 31.69
C VAL A 44 -7.96 -4.73 31.90
N PRO A 45 -7.19 -4.44 30.83
CA PRO A 45 -5.87 -3.88 31.00
C PRO A 45 -5.96 -2.51 31.69
N ASP A 46 -5.13 -2.30 32.70
CA ASP A 46 -4.95 -0.99 33.30
C ASP A 46 -4.05 -0.13 32.40
N VAL A 47 -4.66 0.89 31.79
CA VAL A 47 -3.98 1.83 30.89
C VAL A 47 -3.57 3.13 31.59
N SER A 48 -3.73 3.21 32.92
CA SER A 48 -3.17 4.29 33.71
C SER A 48 -1.63 4.27 33.67
N ASP A 49 -1.00 5.40 33.97
CA ASP A 49 0.45 5.50 34.07
C ASP A 49 1.06 4.45 35.02
N ALA A 50 0.43 4.25 36.18
CA ALA A 50 0.87 3.27 37.17
C ALA A 50 0.75 1.84 36.62
N GLY A 51 -0.39 1.50 36.01
CA GLY A 51 -0.60 0.19 35.39
C GLY A 51 0.39 -0.11 34.26
N VAL A 52 0.65 0.88 33.40
CA VAL A 52 1.65 0.75 32.32
C VAL A 52 3.06 0.57 32.87
N ARG A 53 3.47 1.34 33.88
CA ARG A 53 4.79 1.20 34.53
C ARG A 53 4.97 -0.20 35.13
N GLN A 54 3.96 -0.71 35.83
CA GLN A 54 3.98 -2.07 36.38
C GLN A 54 4.05 -3.13 35.27
N LEU A 55 3.28 -2.95 34.20
CA LEU A 55 3.27 -3.86 33.05
C LEU A 55 4.64 -3.93 32.36
N VAL A 56 5.29 -2.78 32.15
CA VAL A 56 6.65 -2.72 31.59
C VAL A 56 7.62 -3.42 32.53
N ALA A 57 7.53 -3.17 33.84
CA ALA A 57 8.39 -3.80 34.82
C ALA A 57 8.24 -5.33 34.86
N ALA A 58 7.01 -5.83 34.73
CA ALA A 58 6.72 -7.25 34.76
C ALA A 58 7.12 -8.01 33.48
N ARG A 59 7.35 -7.31 32.36
CA ARG A 59 7.56 -7.93 31.03
C ARG A 59 8.84 -7.51 30.32
N SER A 60 9.70 -6.75 31.00
CA SER A 60 10.97 -6.30 30.46
C SER A 60 12.04 -6.30 31.55
N HIS A 61 13.27 -5.93 31.17
CA HIS A 61 14.37 -5.77 32.12
C HIS A 61 14.34 -4.42 32.86
N LEU A 62 13.38 -3.53 32.54
CA LEU A 62 13.24 -2.22 33.17
C LEU A 62 12.45 -2.34 34.48
N ARG A 63 12.66 -1.42 35.41
CA ARG A 63 11.82 -1.27 36.62
C ARG A 63 10.73 -0.24 36.36
N ALA A 64 9.68 -0.25 37.18
CA ALA A 64 8.55 0.67 37.04
C ALA A 64 8.97 2.16 37.13
N GLY A 65 9.97 2.46 37.98
CA GLY A 65 10.55 3.80 38.10
C GLY A 65 11.49 4.21 36.97
N ASP A 66 11.93 3.28 36.11
CA ASP A 66 12.77 3.59 34.96
C ASP A 66 11.93 4.16 33.79
N VAL A 67 10.63 3.88 33.76
CA VAL A 67 9.71 4.61 32.86
C VAL A 67 9.45 5.98 33.47
N THR A 68 9.88 7.07 32.84
CA THR A 68 9.71 8.42 33.42
C THR A 68 8.40 9.07 33.01
N GLU A 69 7.93 8.79 31.79
CA GLU A 69 6.74 9.38 31.18
C GLU A 69 5.97 8.31 30.37
N VAL A 70 4.64 8.28 30.51
CA VAL A 70 3.74 7.54 29.60
C VAL A 70 3.08 8.55 28.67
N ARG A 71 3.52 8.60 27.41
CA ARG A 71 3.00 9.58 26.44
C ARG A 71 1.62 9.21 25.90
N TRP A 72 1.37 7.91 25.78
CA TRP A 72 0.10 7.37 25.32
C TRP A 72 -0.03 5.90 25.74
N ALA A 73 -1.24 5.51 26.12
CA ALA A 73 -1.63 4.13 26.37
C ALA A 73 -3.06 3.89 25.86
N SER A 74 -3.30 2.75 25.23
CA SER A 74 -4.63 2.39 24.73
C SER A 74 -4.85 0.88 24.78
N ASP A 75 -6.06 0.48 25.20
CA ASP A 75 -6.59 -0.86 25.02
C ASP A 75 -7.24 -0.96 23.63
N PHE A 76 -6.82 -1.95 22.86
CA PHE A 76 -7.48 -2.31 21.62
C PHE A 76 -7.76 -3.80 21.54
N ARG A 77 -8.85 -4.13 20.84
CA ARG A 77 -9.28 -5.51 20.60
C ARG A 77 -9.03 -5.85 19.13
N PRO A 78 -8.05 -6.71 18.81
CA PRO A 78 -7.83 -7.15 17.45
C PRO A 78 -9.10 -7.82 16.91
N ARG A 79 -9.62 -7.29 15.81
CA ARG A 79 -10.67 -7.92 15.02
C ARG A 79 -10.12 -8.18 13.63
N ALA A 80 -10.56 -9.28 13.03
CA ALA A 80 -10.34 -9.57 11.62
C ALA A 80 -11.72 -9.61 10.95
N ALA A 81 -11.99 -8.70 10.04
CA ALA A 81 -13.23 -8.65 9.29
C ALA A 81 -13.01 -7.99 7.93
N LEU A 82 -13.76 -8.44 6.93
CA LEU A 82 -13.76 -7.95 5.57
C LEU A 82 -15.20 -7.62 5.19
N ALA A 83 -15.42 -6.45 4.58
CA ALA A 83 -16.73 -6.08 4.08
C ALA A 83 -17.17 -7.02 2.95
N ASP A 84 -18.44 -7.44 2.98
CA ASP A 84 -19.01 -8.28 1.93
C ASP A 84 -19.01 -7.58 0.57
N ARG A 85 -19.25 -6.26 0.58
CA ARG A 85 -19.28 -5.39 -0.60
C ARG A 85 -18.43 -4.16 -0.37
N TYR A 86 -17.57 -3.87 -1.34
CA TYR A 86 -16.75 -2.64 -1.37
C TYR A 86 -17.48 -1.49 -2.09
N ARG A 87 -18.55 -1.81 -2.83
CA ARG A 87 -19.35 -0.87 -3.59
C ARG A 87 -20.84 -1.18 -3.41
N SER A 88 -21.63 -0.13 -3.24
CA SER A 88 -23.09 -0.16 -3.35
C SER A 88 -23.55 1.06 -4.14
N GLY A 89 -23.84 0.88 -5.43
CA GLY A 89 -24.14 1.99 -6.34
C GLY A 89 -23.00 3.00 -6.42
N ARG A 90 -23.22 4.20 -5.88
CA ARG A 90 -22.26 5.32 -5.83
C ARG A 90 -21.50 5.43 -4.49
N VAL A 91 -21.73 4.49 -3.58
CA VAL A 91 -21.06 4.43 -2.26
C VAL A 91 -19.93 3.40 -2.31
N PHE A 92 -18.76 3.78 -1.81
CA PHE A 92 -17.56 2.96 -1.78
C PHE A 92 -16.99 2.88 -0.37
N LEU A 93 -16.43 1.72 -0.01
CA LEU A 93 -15.68 1.52 1.24
C LEU A 93 -14.21 1.32 0.89
N ALA A 94 -13.31 1.97 1.63
CA ALA A 94 -11.86 1.82 1.50
C ALA A 94 -11.18 1.81 2.87
N GLY A 95 -10.01 1.17 2.97
CA GLY A 95 -9.25 1.08 4.21
C GLY A 95 -10.01 0.43 5.35
N ASP A 96 -9.87 0.95 6.58
CA ASP A 96 -10.46 0.36 7.78
C ASP A 96 -12.00 0.26 7.76
N ALA A 97 -12.67 1.02 6.90
CA ALA A 97 -14.11 0.87 6.66
C ALA A 97 -14.46 -0.41 5.87
N ALA A 98 -13.53 -0.91 5.06
CA ALA A 98 -13.67 -2.09 4.22
C ALA A 98 -13.00 -3.35 4.80
N HIS A 99 -11.94 -3.18 5.59
CA HIS A 99 -11.21 -4.29 6.20
C HIS A 99 -10.56 -3.87 7.52
N VAL A 100 -10.69 -4.71 8.55
CA VAL A 100 -9.96 -4.55 9.82
C VAL A 100 -9.22 -5.84 10.11
N HIS A 101 -8.01 -5.71 10.67
CA HIS A 101 -7.17 -6.87 10.95
C HIS A 101 -6.25 -6.61 12.15
N SER A 102 -5.53 -7.64 12.58
CA SER A 102 -4.49 -7.48 13.61
C SER A 102 -3.38 -6.57 13.08
N PRO A 103 -2.81 -5.66 13.89
CA PRO A 103 -1.64 -4.88 13.49
C PRO A 103 -0.38 -5.74 13.28
N ALA A 104 -0.45 -7.04 13.58
CA ALA A 104 0.53 -8.02 13.16
C ALA A 104 0.82 -7.88 11.65
N GLY A 105 2.09 -7.82 11.28
CA GLY A 105 2.51 -7.56 9.89
C GLY A 105 2.65 -6.08 9.49
N GLY A 106 1.96 -5.14 10.15
CA GLY A 106 2.10 -3.70 9.85
C GLY A 106 1.52 -3.25 8.51
N GLN A 107 0.52 -3.96 7.99
CA GLN A 107 0.03 -3.80 6.60
C GLN A 107 -1.19 -2.89 6.45
N GLY A 108 -1.89 -2.55 7.54
CA GLY A 108 -3.21 -1.90 7.48
C GLY A 108 -3.17 -0.56 6.77
N LEU A 109 -2.38 0.39 7.30
CA LEU A 109 -2.22 1.70 6.68
C LEU A 109 -1.75 1.60 5.22
N ASN A 110 -0.80 0.70 4.94
CA ASN A 110 -0.27 0.51 3.58
C ASN A 110 -1.37 0.03 2.60
N THR A 111 -2.20 -0.91 3.03
CA THR A 111 -3.32 -1.42 2.23
C THR A 111 -4.38 -0.33 2.03
N SER A 112 -4.71 0.42 3.09
CA SER A 112 -5.68 1.52 3.05
C SER A 112 -5.27 2.64 2.10
N VAL A 113 -3.99 3.02 2.09
CA VAL A 113 -3.46 4.02 1.13
C VAL A 113 -3.56 3.51 -0.30
N GLN A 114 -3.22 2.23 -0.54
CA GLN A 114 -3.33 1.64 -1.87
C GLN A 114 -4.78 1.52 -2.36
N ASP A 115 -5.73 1.24 -1.46
CA ASP A 115 -7.16 1.25 -1.80
C ASP A 115 -7.61 2.62 -2.27
N ALA A 116 -7.25 3.67 -1.51
CA ALA A 116 -7.59 5.04 -1.83
C ALA A 116 -6.97 5.48 -3.16
N TYR A 117 -5.72 5.11 -3.43
CA TYR A 117 -5.04 5.45 -4.67
C TYR A 117 -5.66 4.74 -5.89
N ASN A 118 -5.99 3.45 -5.75
CA ASN A 118 -6.67 2.67 -6.80
C ASN A 118 -8.08 3.18 -7.09
N LEU A 119 -8.86 3.52 -6.06
CA LEU A 119 -10.22 4.04 -6.24
C LEU A 119 -10.21 5.48 -6.77
N GLY A 120 -9.35 6.34 -6.22
CA GLY A 120 -9.28 7.76 -6.56
C GLY A 120 -8.96 8.00 -8.04
N CYS A 121 -8.02 7.24 -8.61
CA CYS A 121 -7.70 7.39 -10.04
C CYS A 121 -8.86 6.95 -10.95
N LYS A 122 -9.64 5.94 -10.56
CA LYS A 122 -10.80 5.45 -11.30
C LYS A 122 -11.99 6.41 -11.22
N LEU A 123 -12.21 7.00 -10.04
CA LEU A 123 -13.18 8.09 -9.88
C LEU A 123 -12.81 9.29 -10.76
N GLY A 124 -11.52 9.65 -10.82
CA GLY A 124 -11.02 10.69 -11.72
C GLY A 124 -11.31 10.40 -13.19
N GLN A 125 -11.05 9.16 -13.65
CA GLN A 125 -11.35 8.71 -15.02
C GLN A 125 -12.83 8.90 -15.37
N VAL A 126 -13.74 8.44 -14.52
CA VAL A 126 -15.19 8.52 -14.77
C VAL A 126 -15.70 9.95 -14.69
N LEU A 127 -15.28 10.72 -13.68
CA LEU A 127 -15.84 12.06 -13.41
C LEU A 127 -15.27 13.15 -14.32
N LYS A 128 -14.02 13.03 -14.77
CA LYS A 128 -13.33 14.09 -15.52
C LYS A 128 -13.07 13.74 -16.98
N TYR A 129 -12.95 12.46 -17.30
CA TYR A 129 -12.46 12.01 -18.60
C TYR A 129 -13.45 11.07 -19.33
N GLY A 130 -14.68 10.93 -18.83
CA GLY A 130 -15.75 10.24 -19.54
C GLY A 130 -15.60 8.72 -19.62
N ALA A 131 -14.75 8.10 -18.80
CA ALA A 131 -14.67 6.65 -18.74
C ALA A 131 -16.00 6.02 -18.28
N ASP A 132 -16.31 4.82 -18.79
CA ASP A 132 -17.52 4.09 -18.42
C ASP A 132 -17.57 3.85 -16.89
N PRO A 133 -18.69 4.15 -16.19
CA PRO A 133 -18.87 3.83 -14.77
C PRO A 133 -18.63 2.36 -14.38
N ALA A 134 -18.70 1.41 -15.31
CA ALA A 134 -18.33 0.01 -15.13
C ALA A 134 -16.83 -0.16 -14.78
N LEU A 135 -15.97 0.80 -15.13
CA LEU A 135 -14.57 0.86 -14.70
C LEU A 135 -14.45 0.81 -13.17
N LEU A 136 -15.42 1.36 -12.44
CA LEU A 136 -15.40 1.37 -10.97
C LEU A 136 -15.62 -0.02 -10.36
N ASP A 137 -16.16 -1.00 -11.09
CA ASP A 137 -16.26 -2.38 -10.60
C ASP A 137 -14.91 -3.07 -10.49
N THR A 138 -13.93 -2.58 -11.25
CA THR A 138 -12.55 -3.08 -11.18
C THR A 138 -11.89 -2.76 -9.86
N TYR A 139 -12.34 -1.73 -9.12
CA TYR A 139 -11.87 -1.46 -7.76
C TYR A 139 -12.12 -2.66 -6.85
N VAL A 140 -13.33 -3.22 -6.89
CA VAL A 140 -13.71 -4.37 -6.07
C VAL A 140 -12.93 -5.61 -6.51
N ARG A 141 -12.83 -5.85 -7.82
CA ARG A 141 -12.11 -7.00 -8.39
C ARG A 141 -10.62 -6.99 -8.03
N GLU A 142 -9.99 -5.83 -8.03
CA GLU A 142 -8.56 -5.70 -7.73
C GLU A 142 -8.26 -5.68 -6.22
N ARG A 143 -9.05 -4.95 -5.41
CA ARG A 143 -8.66 -4.64 -4.02
C ARG A 143 -9.21 -5.59 -2.98
N ARG A 144 -10.39 -6.19 -3.19
CA ARG A 144 -10.98 -7.11 -2.22
C ARG A 144 -10.15 -8.41 -2.05
N PRO A 145 -9.60 -9.04 -3.11
CA PRO A 145 -8.72 -10.20 -2.95
C PRO A 145 -7.45 -9.85 -2.16
N VAL A 146 -6.81 -8.71 -2.46
CA VAL A 146 -5.62 -8.22 -1.74
C VAL A 146 -5.88 -8.06 -0.24
N ALA A 147 -7.02 -7.46 0.12
CA ALA A 147 -7.40 -7.32 1.52
C ALA A 147 -7.65 -8.68 2.19
N ALA A 148 -8.32 -9.62 1.50
CA ALA A 148 -8.56 -10.97 2.02
C ALA A 148 -7.24 -11.72 2.30
N ASP A 149 -6.29 -11.67 1.37
CA ASP A 149 -4.98 -12.30 1.52
C ASP A 149 -4.18 -11.69 2.67
N MET A 150 -4.18 -10.36 2.76
CA MET A 150 -3.55 -9.63 3.86
C MET A 150 -4.18 -10.00 5.21
N LEU A 151 -5.51 -10.16 5.29
CA LEU A 151 -6.20 -10.62 6.50
C LEU A 151 -5.76 -12.05 6.88
N GLY A 152 -5.66 -12.95 5.90
CA GLY A 152 -5.19 -14.31 6.11
C GLY A 152 -3.76 -14.34 6.68
N LEU A 153 -2.85 -13.60 6.03
CA LEU A 153 -1.45 -13.50 6.44
C LEU A 153 -1.30 -12.88 7.83
N SER A 154 -1.92 -11.72 8.07
CA SER A 154 -1.84 -11.03 9.38
C SER A 154 -2.44 -11.87 10.51
N THR A 155 -3.47 -12.69 10.23
CA THR A 155 -4.04 -13.63 11.20
C THR A 155 -3.07 -14.75 11.56
N ARG A 156 -2.38 -15.35 10.57
CA ARG A 156 -1.35 -16.38 10.83
C ARG A 156 -0.18 -15.81 11.62
N ILE A 157 0.29 -14.61 11.28
CA ILE A 157 1.34 -13.92 12.05
C ILE A 157 0.88 -13.64 13.48
N HIS A 158 -0.35 -13.13 13.67
CA HIS A 158 -0.88 -12.86 15.00
C HIS A 158 -0.99 -14.12 15.88
N ARG A 159 -1.24 -15.29 15.26
CA ARG A 159 -1.27 -16.60 15.93
C ARG A 159 0.11 -17.25 16.11
N GLY A 160 1.18 -16.60 15.66
CA GLY A 160 2.54 -17.15 15.71
C GLY A 160 2.78 -18.31 14.72
N GLN A 161 1.88 -18.51 13.75
CA GLN A 161 1.97 -19.57 12.74
C GLN A 161 2.87 -19.17 11.55
N GLU A 162 3.15 -17.88 11.41
CA GLU A 162 3.98 -17.32 10.34
C GLU A 162 4.77 -16.13 10.89
N ARG A 163 5.95 -15.86 10.31
CA ARG A 163 6.76 -14.68 10.63
C ARG A 163 6.60 -13.64 9.53
N ARG A 164 6.92 -12.39 9.85
CA ARG A 164 7.02 -11.35 8.82
C ARG A 164 8.04 -11.77 7.76
N SER A 165 7.65 -11.63 6.51
CA SER A 165 8.43 -12.03 5.33
C SER A 165 8.22 -11.01 4.21
N GLU A 166 8.78 -11.27 3.04
CA GLU A 166 8.55 -10.43 1.85
C GLU A 166 7.07 -10.27 1.49
N ALA A 167 6.24 -11.29 1.78
CA ALA A 167 4.79 -11.21 1.57
C ALA A 167 4.12 -10.07 2.37
N THR A 168 4.73 -9.65 3.49
CA THR A 168 4.22 -8.52 4.28
C THR A 168 4.55 -7.15 3.69
N ARG A 169 5.48 -7.07 2.74
CA ARG A 169 5.91 -5.79 2.14
C ARG A 169 4.96 -5.27 1.07
N GLN A 170 4.11 -6.12 0.49
CA GLN A 170 3.14 -5.76 -0.55
C GLN A 170 3.73 -5.15 -1.84
N LEU A 171 5.05 -5.26 -2.05
CA LEU A 171 5.72 -4.70 -3.22
C LEU A 171 5.52 -5.51 -4.50
N ARG A 172 5.08 -6.77 -4.37
CA ARG A 172 4.81 -7.70 -5.48
C ARG A 172 3.31 -7.84 -5.80
N LEU A 173 2.47 -6.95 -5.29
CA LEU A 173 1.06 -6.95 -5.66
C LEU A 173 0.92 -6.59 -7.14
N GLY A 174 0.11 -7.37 -7.85
CA GLY A 174 -0.21 -7.15 -9.25
C GLY A 174 -1.65 -7.55 -9.54
N TYR A 175 -2.15 -7.14 -10.70
CA TYR A 175 -3.54 -7.25 -11.12
C TYR A 175 -3.67 -7.94 -12.48
N ARG A 176 -2.88 -9.01 -12.71
CA ARG A 176 -2.86 -9.72 -14.01
C ARG A 176 -4.23 -10.26 -14.43
N ASP A 177 -5.07 -10.64 -13.45
CA ASP A 177 -6.44 -11.11 -13.69
C ASP A 177 -7.48 -9.98 -13.78
N SER A 178 -7.04 -8.72 -13.73
CA SER A 178 -7.94 -7.57 -13.85
C SER A 178 -8.40 -7.38 -15.30
N PRO A 179 -9.66 -6.98 -15.54
CA PRO A 179 -10.09 -6.57 -16.87
C PRO A 179 -9.36 -5.34 -17.41
N LEU A 180 -8.62 -4.62 -16.55
CA LEU A 180 -7.73 -3.51 -16.93
C LEU A 180 -6.31 -3.95 -17.28
N ALA A 181 -5.97 -5.23 -17.19
CA ALA A 181 -4.68 -5.75 -17.63
C ALA A 181 -4.83 -6.30 -19.06
N SER A 182 -4.10 -5.74 -20.02
CA SER A 182 -4.13 -6.17 -21.42
C SER A 182 -2.74 -6.25 -22.03
N GLY A 183 -2.35 -7.44 -22.49
CA GLY A 183 -1.11 -7.66 -23.23
C GLY A 183 0.13 -7.82 -22.36
N ALA A 184 1.27 -7.98 -23.04
CA ALA A 184 2.59 -8.13 -22.48
C ALA A 184 3.61 -7.63 -23.50
N ALA A 185 4.75 -7.15 -23.01
CA ALA A 185 5.88 -6.80 -23.86
C ALA A 185 7.18 -7.07 -23.10
N ASP A 186 8.08 -7.80 -23.76
CA ASP A 186 9.39 -8.16 -23.25
C ASP A 186 9.32 -8.72 -21.81
N THR A 187 9.79 -7.96 -20.81
CA THR A 187 9.90 -8.43 -19.43
C THR A 187 8.62 -8.25 -18.60
N LEU A 188 7.66 -7.42 -19.05
CA LEU A 188 6.50 -7.03 -18.26
C LEU A 188 5.19 -7.55 -18.86
N VAL A 189 4.29 -7.95 -17.95
CA VAL A 189 2.92 -8.32 -18.28
C VAL A 189 1.98 -7.25 -17.71
N ALA A 190 0.93 -6.91 -18.45
CA ALA A 190 -0.08 -6.01 -17.91
C ALA A 190 -0.67 -6.57 -16.61
N GLY A 191 -0.96 -5.66 -15.68
CA GLY A 191 -1.28 -5.95 -14.29
C GLY A 191 -0.08 -5.91 -13.36
N ASP A 192 1.16 -6.02 -13.86
CA ASP A 192 2.35 -5.87 -13.03
C ASP A 192 2.45 -4.47 -12.43
N ARG A 193 3.03 -4.38 -11.23
CA ARG A 193 3.45 -3.10 -10.70
C ARG A 193 4.64 -2.60 -11.53
N ALA A 194 4.52 -1.39 -12.06
CA ALA A 194 5.54 -0.77 -12.88
C ALA A 194 6.87 -0.72 -12.08
N PRO A 195 7.96 -1.32 -12.57
CA PRO A 195 9.23 -1.27 -11.87
C PRO A 195 9.82 0.15 -11.91
N ASP A 196 10.64 0.47 -10.92
CA ASP A 196 11.47 1.67 -10.97
C ASP A 196 12.77 1.37 -11.70
N GLY A 197 13.32 2.36 -12.38
CA GLY A 197 14.55 2.22 -13.18
C GLY A 197 15.24 3.56 -13.34
N ARG A 198 16.56 3.53 -13.56
CA ARG A 198 17.33 4.75 -13.88
C ARG A 198 17.15 5.09 -15.35
N LEU A 199 16.92 6.38 -15.63
CA LEU A 199 16.86 6.91 -16.99
C LEU A 199 18.25 7.34 -17.45
N SER A 200 18.56 7.19 -18.74
CA SER A 200 19.86 7.56 -19.32
C SER A 200 20.17 9.06 -19.16
N GLY A 201 19.17 9.93 -19.29
CA GLY A 201 19.28 11.37 -19.08
C GLY A 201 19.28 11.83 -17.61
N GLY A 202 19.34 10.89 -16.65
CA GLY A 202 19.21 11.18 -15.22
C GLY A 202 17.76 11.13 -14.73
N GLY A 203 17.60 10.93 -13.41
CA GLY A 203 16.30 10.70 -12.77
C GLY A 203 15.85 9.23 -12.79
N ARG A 204 14.60 9.00 -12.38
CA ARG A 204 14.00 7.68 -12.24
C ARG A 204 12.65 7.59 -12.93
N VAL A 205 12.25 6.37 -13.31
CA VAL A 205 10.91 6.09 -13.85
C VAL A 205 9.84 6.60 -12.88
N PHE A 206 10.01 6.37 -11.58
CA PHE A 206 9.05 6.85 -10.58
C PHE A 206 8.90 8.39 -10.53
N ASP A 207 9.85 9.15 -11.06
CA ASP A 207 9.69 10.60 -11.23
C ASP A 207 8.73 10.92 -12.37
N LEU A 208 8.76 10.15 -13.45
CA LEU A 208 7.82 10.26 -14.59
C LEU A 208 6.39 9.86 -14.22
N LEU A 209 6.23 8.96 -13.23
CA LEU A 209 4.93 8.48 -12.75
C LEU A 209 4.29 9.42 -11.72
N ARG A 210 4.94 10.51 -11.31
CA ARG A 210 4.40 11.44 -10.30
C ARG A 210 3.26 12.25 -10.86
N GLY A 211 2.04 11.84 -10.55
CA GLY A 211 0.83 12.62 -10.78
C GLY A 211 -0.39 11.75 -11.05
N PRO A 212 -1.56 12.39 -11.24
CA PRO A 212 -2.82 11.70 -11.48
C PRO A 212 -3.03 11.36 -12.97
N HIS A 213 -1.96 11.21 -13.75
CA HIS A 213 -2.01 10.93 -15.20
C HIS A 213 -1.58 9.49 -15.50
N PHE A 214 -1.98 8.99 -16.66
CA PHE A 214 -1.34 7.83 -17.25
C PHE A 214 0.03 8.21 -17.81
N THR A 215 0.94 7.26 -17.88
CA THR A 215 2.27 7.45 -18.48
C THR A 215 2.50 6.35 -19.51
N LEU A 216 2.57 6.74 -20.79
CA LEU A 216 2.93 5.85 -21.88
C LEU A 216 4.44 5.89 -22.11
N LEU A 217 5.13 4.80 -21.78
CA LEU A 217 6.55 4.62 -22.01
C LEU A 217 6.75 3.85 -23.31
N ALA A 218 7.39 4.48 -24.29
CA ALA A 218 7.84 3.83 -25.52
C ALA A 218 9.35 3.57 -25.40
N VAL A 219 9.73 2.33 -25.10
CA VAL A 219 11.10 1.93 -24.80
C VAL A 219 11.71 1.19 -25.97
N GLY A 220 12.84 1.69 -26.50
CA GLY A 220 13.60 1.05 -27.57
C GLY A 220 12.80 0.82 -28.86
N THR A 221 11.80 1.68 -29.12
CA THR A 221 10.87 1.52 -30.23
C THR A 221 10.46 2.85 -30.88
N ASP A 222 10.40 2.83 -32.20
CA ASP A 222 9.91 3.93 -33.04
C ASP A 222 8.46 3.73 -33.48
N ALA A 223 7.73 2.84 -32.81
CA ALA A 223 6.32 2.61 -33.09
C ALA A 223 5.53 3.93 -33.13
N GLU A 224 4.69 4.06 -34.15
CA GLU A 224 3.72 5.15 -34.25
C GLU A 224 2.66 4.97 -33.15
N LEU A 225 2.34 6.07 -32.46
CA LEU A 225 1.44 6.05 -31.31
C LEU A 225 0.10 6.64 -31.69
N PRO A 226 -1.03 6.05 -31.24
CA PRO A 226 -2.33 6.65 -31.45
C PRO A 226 -2.44 7.98 -30.70
N PRO A 227 -3.36 8.87 -31.10
CA PRO A 227 -3.59 10.12 -30.40
C PRO A 227 -4.09 9.86 -28.97
N VAL A 228 -3.55 10.61 -28.01
CA VAL A 228 -3.87 10.50 -26.58
C VAL A 228 -4.44 11.81 -26.04
N CYS A 229 -5.21 11.74 -24.95
CA CYS A 229 -5.62 12.94 -24.22
C CYS A 229 -4.41 13.58 -23.54
N ALA A 230 -3.84 14.65 -24.10
CA ALA A 230 -2.61 15.27 -23.59
C ALA A 230 -2.71 15.79 -22.14
N GLY A 231 -3.91 16.14 -21.67
CA GLY A 231 -4.16 16.53 -20.28
C GLY A 231 -4.22 15.37 -19.29
N PHE A 232 -4.16 14.12 -19.78
CA PHE A 232 -4.36 12.92 -18.98
C PHE A 232 -3.35 11.80 -19.21
N VAL A 233 -2.67 11.79 -20.37
CA VAL A 233 -1.62 10.83 -20.72
C VAL A 233 -0.34 11.60 -21.02
N ARG A 234 0.74 11.25 -20.32
CA ARG A 234 2.09 11.72 -20.63
C ARG A 234 2.84 10.67 -21.42
N VAL A 235 3.41 11.05 -22.55
CA VAL A 235 4.14 10.13 -23.43
C VAL A 235 5.64 10.39 -23.30
N HIS A 236 6.42 9.33 -23.11
CA HIS A 236 7.88 9.39 -23.04
C HIS A 236 8.50 8.35 -23.96
N ARG A 237 9.33 8.78 -24.89
CA ARG A 237 10.22 7.91 -25.67
C ARG A 237 11.53 7.75 -24.93
N ILE A 238 11.93 6.50 -24.69
CA ILE A 238 13.11 6.13 -23.91
C ILE A 238 13.93 5.18 -24.78
N GLU A 239 15.21 5.47 -24.96
CA GLU A 239 16.09 4.66 -25.80
C GLU A 239 16.25 3.23 -25.26
N ALA A 240 16.57 3.09 -23.98
CA ALA A 240 16.73 1.82 -23.31
C ALA A 240 16.34 1.92 -21.83
N LEU A 241 15.75 0.84 -21.30
CA LEU A 241 15.37 0.73 -19.89
C LEU A 241 15.33 -0.75 -19.49
N ASP A 242 16.41 -1.25 -18.89
CA ASP A 242 16.61 -2.68 -18.58
C ASP A 242 15.46 -3.31 -17.79
N THR A 243 14.81 -2.53 -16.92
CA THR A 243 13.71 -3.00 -16.08
C THR A 243 12.40 -3.24 -16.84
N TYR A 244 12.27 -2.70 -18.06
CA TYR A 244 11.09 -2.82 -18.91
C TYR A 244 11.38 -3.62 -20.20
N GLY A 245 12.62 -3.62 -20.68
CA GLY A 245 12.96 -4.17 -21.99
C GLY A 245 12.43 -3.28 -23.13
N LYS A 246 12.13 -3.87 -24.28
CA LYS A 246 11.64 -3.16 -25.47
C LYS A 246 10.11 -3.26 -25.62
N GLY A 247 9.45 -2.13 -25.87
CA GLY A 247 8.02 -2.11 -26.17
C GLY A 247 7.30 -0.83 -25.77
N LEU A 248 5.98 -0.90 -25.77
CA LEU A 248 5.08 0.15 -25.33
C LEU A 248 4.41 -0.28 -24.02
N PHE A 249 4.46 0.58 -23.00
CA PHE A 249 3.92 0.31 -21.67
C PHE A 249 3.07 1.49 -21.20
N LEU A 250 1.76 1.28 -21.06
CA LEU A 250 0.86 2.27 -20.50
C LEU A 250 0.69 2.03 -19.00
N VAL A 251 1.36 2.87 -18.21
CA VAL A 251 1.32 2.83 -16.75
C VAL A 251 0.15 3.66 -16.24
N ARG A 252 -0.69 3.05 -15.41
CA ARG A 252 -1.82 3.68 -14.72
C ARG A 252 -1.34 4.69 -13.67
N PRO A 253 -2.17 5.67 -13.29
CA PRO A 253 -1.84 6.58 -12.19
C PRO A 253 -1.51 5.87 -10.87
N ASP A 254 -2.06 4.66 -10.65
CA ASP A 254 -1.78 3.84 -9.47
C ASP A 254 -0.46 3.05 -9.52
N GLY A 255 0.34 3.25 -10.58
CA GLY A 255 1.65 2.65 -10.77
C GLY A 255 1.62 1.20 -11.23
N HIS A 256 0.51 0.73 -11.80
CA HIS A 256 0.43 -0.60 -12.43
C HIS A 256 0.42 -0.46 -13.95
N VAL A 257 1.06 -1.38 -14.65
CA VAL A 257 0.98 -1.48 -16.10
C VAL A 257 -0.44 -1.88 -16.47
N GLY A 258 -1.20 -1.02 -17.15
CA GLY A 258 -2.55 -1.35 -17.61
C GLY A 258 -2.53 -2.04 -18.98
N TRP A 259 -1.63 -1.59 -19.85
CA TRP A 259 -1.48 -2.16 -21.18
C TRP A 259 0.00 -2.28 -21.56
N ALA A 260 0.37 -3.36 -22.24
CA ALA A 260 1.71 -3.57 -22.76
C ALA A 260 1.66 -4.26 -24.13
N GLY A 261 2.51 -3.84 -25.06
CA GLY A 261 2.61 -4.43 -26.40
C GLY A 261 3.91 -4.09 -27.13
N GLY A 262 4.32 -4.97 -28.05
CA GLY A 262 5.51 -4.71 -28.89
C GLY A 262 5.29 -3.64 -29.97
N ASN A 263 4.03 -3.35 -30.29
CA ASN A 263 3.57 -2.30 -31.20
C ASN A 263 2.25 -1.72 -30.69
N ALA A 264 1.72 -0.68 -31.33
CA ALA A 264 0.53 0.06 -30.86
C ALA A 264 -0.83 -0.63 -31.17
N SER A 265 -0.84 -1.85 -31.71
CA SER A 265 -2.09 -2.54 -32.05
C SER A 265 -2.97 -2.73 -30.81
N GLY A 266 -4.22 -2.25 -30.88
CA GLY A 266 -5.21 -2.32 -29.80
C GLY A 266 -5.00 -1.32 -28.65
N LEU A 267 -3.97 -0.47 -28.71
CA LEU A 267 -3.74 0.59 -27.71
C LEU A 267 -4.84 1.66 -27.76
N ASP A 268 -5.32 2.01 -28.95
CA ASP A 268 -6.43 2.94 -29.19
C ASP A 268 -7.73 2.49 -28.52
N GLY A 269 -8.11 1.22 -28.71
CA GLY A 269 -9.29 0.63 -28.07
C GLY A 269 -9.14 0.57 -26.55
N TYR A 270 -7.93 0.27 -26.05
CA TYR A 270 -7.64 0.32 -24.62
C TYR A 270 -7.80 1.75 -24.06
N LEU A 271 -7.22 2.75 -24.72
CA LEU A 271 -7.29 4.16 -24.33
C LEU A 271 -8.73 4.67 -24.30
N ALA A 272 -9.55 4.33 -25.31
CA ALA A 272 -10.96 4.69 -25.34
C ALA A 272 -11.73 4.15 -24.12
N ARG A 273 -11.49 2.88 -23.76
CA ARG A 273 -12.14 2.21 -22.63
C ARG A 273 -11.85 2.87 -21.27
N ILE A 274 -10.69 3.51 -21.12
CA ILE A 274 -10.28 4.17 -19.87
C ILE A 274 -10.46 5.71 -19.89
N GLY A 275 -11.09 6.25 -20.93
CA GLY A 275 -11.28 7.70 -21.09
C GLY A 275 -9.96 8.45 -21.37
N ALA A 276 -8.98 7.79 -21.97
CA ALA A 276 -7.64 8.35 -22.24
C ALA A 276 -7.37 8.60 -23.74
N ALA A 277 -8.32 8.28 -24.62
CA ALA A 277 -8.27 8.65 -26.04
C ALA A 277 -8.38 10.17 -26.20
N ALA A 278 -7.79 10.73 -27.27
CA ALA A 278 -8.00 12.13 -27.61
C ALA A 278 -9.51 12.40 -27.84
N PRO A 279 -10.04 13.57 -27.45
CA PRO A 279 -11.40 13.97 -27.80
C PRO A 279 -11.57 13.90 -29.32
N LEU A 280 -12.73 13.41 -29.78
CA LEU A 280 -13.12 13.58 -31.17
C LEU A 280 -13.25 15.09 -31.43
N ALA A 281 -12.55 15.59 -32.44
CA ALA A 281 -12.59 16.99 -32.87
C ALA A 281 -13.97 17.37 -33.41
#